data_AF-A0A7X6WGL1-F1
#
_entry.id   AF-A0A7X6WGL1-F1
#
_cell.length_a   1.000
_cell.length_b   1.000
_cell.length_c   1.000
_cell.angle_alpha   90.00
_cell.angle_beta   90.00
_cell.angle_gamma   90.00
#
_symmetry.space_group_name_H-M   'P 1'
#
loop_
_entity.id
_entity.type
_entity.pdbx_description
1 polymer ?
#
loop_
_entity_poly.entity_id
_entity_poly.type
_entity_poly.pdbx_seq_one_letter_code
_entity_poly.pdbx_strand_id
1 'polypeptide(L)'
;MVKNSLINEGCIVEGELNNSILFSDVHIEKGAIINNSVVLSGSVIKENAIINNTVVLEDMTVEAGLVIGEKDDGNIYVISEDGVDIE
;
A
#
# COMPACT_ATOMS: atom_id res chain seq x y z
N MET A 1 10.40 -6.35 -5.77
CA MET A 1 11.39 -5.36 -6.29
C MET A 1 11.07 -4.00 -5.70
N VAL A 2 12.06 -3.19 -5.32
CA VAL A 2 11.84 -1.85 -4.76
C VAL A 2 12.43 -0.80 -5.69
N LYS A 3 11.64 0.21 -6.07
CA LYS A 3 12.06 1.30 -6.97
C LYS A 3 11.52 2.64 -6.50
N ASN A 4 12.39 3.66 -6.46
CA ASN A 4 12.04 5.04 -6.11
C ASN A 4 11.17 5.16 -4.85
N SER A 5 11.51 4.41 -3.79
CA SER A 5 10.63 4.28 -2.62
C SER A 5 11.42 4.50 -1.34
N LEU A 6 10.74 4.95 -0.29
CA LEU A 6 11.27 5.10 1.06
C LEU A 6 10.65 4.03 1.95
N ILE A 7 11.47 3.33 2.73
CA ILE A 7 11.05 2.24 3.62
C ILE A 7 11.64 2.53 4.99
N ASN A 8 10.79 2.65 6.01
CA ASN A 8 11.23 2.89 7.38
C ASN A 8 11.54 1.58 8.14
N GLU A 9 12.01 1.68 9.39
CA GLU A 9 12.34 0.49 10.19
C GLU A 9 11.15 -0.46 10.42
N GLY A 10 11.46 -1.73 10.68
CA GLY A 10 10.45 -2.75 10.98
C GLY A 10 9.70 -3.29 9.76
N CYS A 11 9.87 -2.69 8.58
CA CYS A 11 9.18 -3.15 7.37
C CYS A 11 9.66 -4.51 6.87
N ILE A 12 8.72 -5.34 6.44
CA ILE A 12 8.99 -6.59 5.71
C ILE A 12 8.42 -6.43 4.30
N VAL A 13 9.25 -6.57 3.26
CA VAL A 13 8.82 -6.38 1.87
C VAL A 13 9.15 -7.60 1.03
N GLU A 14 8.12 -8.40 0.76
CA GLU A 14 8.16 -9.61 -0.09
C GLU A 14 7.55 -9.38 -1.48
N GLY A 15 6.83 -8.27 -1.66
CA GLY A 15 6.19 -7.86 -2.91
C GLY A 15 6.98 -6.85 -3.75
N GLU A 16 6.23 -6.04 -4.51
CA GLU A 16 6.73 -4.96 -5.35
C GLU A 16 6.30 -3.59 -4.83
N LEU A 17 7.27 -2.68 -4.73
CA LEU A 17 7.07 -1.33 -4.22
C LEU A 17 7.66 -0.32 -5.21
N ASN A 18 6.82 0.53 -5.77
CA ASN A 18 7.19 1.52 -6.78
C ASN A 18 6.69 2.92 -6.39
N ASN A 19 7.59 3.91 -6.40
CA ASN A 19 7.25 5.32 -6.14
C ASN A 19 6.40 5.52 -4.86
N SER A 20 6.77 4.84 -3.77
CA SER A 20 5.90 4.73 -2.60
C SER A 20 6.67 4.92 -1.28
N ILE A 21 5.94 5.17 -0.20
CA ILE A 21 6.50 5.38 1.14
C ILE A 21 5.87 4.37 2.10
N LEU A 22 6.69 3.59 2.79
CA LEU A 22 6.27 2.74 3.90
C LEU A 22 6.74 3.35 5.22
N PHE A 23 5.80 3.55 6.13
CA PHE A 23 6.07 3.90 7.53
C PHE A 23 6.48 2.67 8.34
N SER A 24 6.70 2.81 9.64
CA SER A 24 7.28 1.76 10.48
C SER A 24 6.37 0.53 10.59
N ASP A 25 6.98 -0.65 10.69
CA ASP A 25 6.28 -1.93 10.94
C ASP A 25 5.24 -2.32 9.87
N VAL A 26 5.42 -1.87 8.61
CA VAL A 26 4.55 -2.27 7.49
C VAL A 26 4.98 -3.62 6.91
N HIS A 27 4.03 -4.52 6.68
CA HIS A 27 4.29 -5.81 6.01
C HIS A 27 3.65 -5.85 4.62
N ILE A 28 4.49 -5.93 3.59
CA ILE A 28 4.09 -6.18 2.22
C ILE A 28 4.32 -7.66 1.89
N GLU A 29 3.25 -8.42 1.76
CA GLU A 29 3.33 -9.85 1.45
C GLU A 29 3.68 -10.12 -0.01
N LYS A 30 4.00 -11.38 -0.30
CA LYS A 30 4.43 -11.84 -1.62
C LYS A 30 3.40 -11.51 -2.70
N GLY A 31 3.87 -11.08 -3.87
CA GLY A 31 3.00 -10.80 -5.02
C GLY A 31 2.15 -9.54 -4.88
N ALA A 32 2.14 -8.88 -3.72
CA ALA A 32 1.51 -7.58 -3.58
C ALA A 32 2.25 -6.52 -4.43
N ILE A 33 1.50 -5.58 -5.02
CA ILE A 33 2.03 -4.52 -5.87
C ILE A 33 1.52 -3.18 -5.35
N ILE A 34 2.45 -2.31 -4.99
CA ILE A 34 2.17 -0.99 -4.43
C ILE A 34 2.79 0.07 -5.34
N ASN A 35 1.95 0.95 -5.90
CA ASN A 35 2.38 2.00 -6.81
C ASN A 35 1.89 3.38 -6.35
N ASN A 36 2.76 4.39 -6.37
CA ASN A 36 2.41 5.78 -6.08
C ASN A 36 1.64 5.95 -4.76
N SER A 37 2.01 5.22 -3.72
CA SER A 37 1.18 5.09 -2.51
C SER A 37 1.96 5.39 -1.23
N VAL A 38 1.22 5.74 -0.19
CA VAL A 38 1.74 5.93 1.17
C VAL A 38 1.04 4.93 2.07
N VAL A 39 1.83 4.13 2.80
CA VAL A 39 1.31 3.12 3.73
C VAL A 39 1.78 3.47 5.13
N LEU A 40 0.83 3.84 6.00
CA LEU A 40 1.09 4.26 7.37
C LEU A 40 1.34 3.05 8.29
N SER A 41 1.88 3.34 9.48
CA SER A 41 2.50 2.37 10.37
C SER A 41 1.58 1.21 10.74
N GLY A 42 2.17 0.02 10.94
CA GLY A 42 1.45 -1.18 11.40
C GLY A 42 0.56 -1.85 10.34
N SER A 43 0.48 -1.29 9.15
CA SER A 43 -0.40 -1.83 8.09
C SER A 43 0.16 -3.07 7.41
N VAL A 44 -0.74 -3.93 6.94
CA VAL A 44 -0.41 -5.15 6.19
C VAL A 44 -1.07 -5.12 4.81
N ILE A 45 -0.26 -5.30 3.76
CA ILE A 45 -0.74 -5.47 2.39
C ILE A 45 -0.58 -6.95 2.04
N LYS A 46 -1.70 -7.68 1.99
CA LYS A 46 -1.70 -9.13 1.84
C LYS A 46 -1.36 -9.61 0.43
N GLU A 47 -1.10 -10.91 0.33
CA GLU A 47 -0.66 -11.59 -0.88
C GLU A 47 -1.48 -11.19 -2.11
N ASN A 48 -0.78 -10.86 -3.21
CA ASN A 48 -1.38 -10.51 -4.50
C ASN A 48 -2.31 -9.27 -4.50
N ALA A 49 -2.39 -8.50 -3.42
CA ALA A 49 -3.13 -7.23 -3.42
C ALA A 49 -2.43 -6.19 -4.31
N ILE A 50 -3.21 -5.33 -4.95
CA ILE A 50 -2.70 -4.27 -5.83
C ILE A 50 -3.30 -2.95 -5.38
N ILE A 51 -2.46 -1.98 -5.02
CA ILE A 51 -2.89 -0.63 -4.68
C ILE A 51 -2.17 0.41 -5.54
N ASN A 52 -2.92 1.36 -6.09
CA ASN A 52 -2.42 2.44 -6.92
C ASN A 52 -2.95 3.78 -6.40
N ASN A 53 -2.08 4.79 -6.30
CA ASN A 53 -2.45 6.14 -5.88
C ASN A 53 -3.23 6.15 -4.54
N THR A 54 -2.76 5.35 -3.58
CA THR A 54 -3.49 5.07 -2.34
C THR A 54 -2.76 5.60 -1.11
N VAL A 55 -3.51 6.13 -0.15
CA VAL A 55 -3.09 6.39 1.23
C VAL A 55 -3.74 5.35 2.14
N VAL A 56 -2.94 4.49 2.75
CA VAL A 56 -3.40 3.47 3.69
C VAL A 56 -3.14 3.96 5.10
N LEU A 57 -4.19 4.22 5.90
CA LEU A 57 -4.07 4.71 7.27
C LEU A 57 -3.46 3.66 8.22
N GLU A 58 -3.15 4.07 9.45
CA GLU A 58 -2.51 3.21 10.45
C GLU A 58 -3.29 1.92 10.73
N ASP A 59 -2.55 0.84 11.03
CA ASP A 59 -3.09 -0.46 11.46
C ASP A 59 -4.13 -1.08 10.50
N MET A 60 -4.08 -0.72 9.21
CA MET A 60 -5.00 -1.24 8.20
C MET A 60 -4.51 -2.54 7.58
N THR A 61 -5.47 -3.38 7.16
CA THR A 61 -5.18 -4.58 6.38
C THR A 61 -5.83 -4.50 5.01
N VAL A 62 -5.01 -4.50 3.96
CA VAL A 62 -5.51 -4.67 2.59
C VAL A 62 -5.56 -6.16 2.29
N GLU A 63 -6.77 -6.65 2.02
CA GLU A 63 -7.03 -8.08 1.88
C GLU A 63 -6.41 -8.70 0.63
N ALA A 64 -6.15 -10.01 0.69
CA ALA A 64 -5.44 -10.72 -0.37
C ALA A 64 -6.20 -10.63 -1.71
N GLY A 65 -5.46 -10.32 -2.78
CA GLY A 65 -6.01 -10.16 -4.12
C GLY A 65 -6.92 -8.93 -4.32
N LEU A 66 -7.09 -8.08 -3.31
CA LEU A 66 -7.87 -6.85 -3.43
C LEU A 66 -7.15 -5.86 -4.37
N VAL A 67 -7.91 -5.21 -5.24
CA VAL A 67 -7.39 -4.20 -6.17
C VAL A 67 -8.03 -2.85 -5.85
N ILE A 68 -7.22 -1.86 -5.52
CA ILE A 68 -7.65 -0.49 -5.22
C ILE A 68 -6.90 0.49 -6.11
N GLY A 69 -7.67 1.37 -6.74
CA GLY A 69 -7.20 2.39 -7.67
C GLY A 69 -6.69 1.86 -9.00
N GLU A 70 -6.75 2.73 -10.00
CA GLU A 70 -6.24 2.47 -11.33
C GLU A 70 -5.09 3.41 -11.66
N LYS A 71 -4.23 2.97 -12.56
CA LYS A 71 -3.14 3.81 -13.03
C LYS A 71 -3.72 4.93 -13.90
N ASP A 72 -3.31 6.17 -13.64
CA ASP A 72 -3.64 7.37 -14.43
C ASP A 72 -5.14 7.74 -14.46
N ASP A 73 -5.92 7.33 -13.45
CA ASP A 73 -7.34 7.72 -13.31
C ASP A 73 -7.55 9.13 -12.71
N GLY A 74 -6.51 9.71 -12.12
CA GLY A 74 -6.51 11.04 -11.52
C GLY A 74 -7.06 11.10 -10.10
N ASN A 75 -7.41 9.97 -9.51
CA ASN A 75 -7.99 9.87 -8.17
C ASN A 75 -6.93 9.57 -7.11
N ILE A 76 -7.20 9.95 -5.87
CA ILE A 76 -6.48 9.45 -4.69
C ILE A 76 -7.44 8.61 -3.86
N TYR A 77 -7.01 7.40 -3.49
CA TYR A 77 -7.80 6.48 -2.68
C TYR A 77 -7.33 6.53 -1.23
N VAL A 78 -8.24 6.66 -0.27
CA VAL A 78 -7.91 6.62 1.16
C VAL A 78 -8.55 5.39 1.78
N ILE A 79 -7.72 4.50 2.36
CA ILE A 79 -8.19 3.31 3.09
C ILE A 79 -8.18 3.64 4.58
N SER A 80 -9.37 3.61 5.20
CA SER A 80 -9.61 3.83 6.62
C SER A 80 -10.48 2.74 7.22
N GLU A 81 -10.75 2.81 8.53
CA GLU A 81 -11.69 1.91 9.21
C GLU A 81 -13.11 2.01 8.65
N ASP A 82 -13.51 3.18 8.12
CA ASP A 82 -14.84 3.44 7.58
C ASP A 82 -15.01 2.93 6.14
N GLY A 83 -13.90 2.53 5.49
CA GLY A 83 -13.89 1.99 4.13
C GLY A 83 -12.88 2.68 3.22
N VAL A 84 -13.23 2.77 1.93
CA VAL A 84 -12.39 3.38 0.90
C VAL A 84 -13.07 4.64 0.37
N ASP A 85 -12.40 5.78 0.56
CA ASP A 85 -12.82 7.08 0.02
C ASP A 85 -12.01 7.45 -1.23
N ILE A 86 -12.60 8.29 -2.07
CA ILE A 86 -11.97 8.85 -3.28
C ILE A 86 -11.91 10.36 -3.13
N GLU A 87 -10.70 10.92 -3.17
CA GLU A 87 -10.43 12.37 -3.15
C GLU A 87 -10.03 12.93 -4.52
#